data_AF-A0A3E1IRT8-F1
#
_entry.id   AF-A0A3E1IRT8-F1
#
_cell.length_a   1.000
_cell.length_b   1.000
_cell.length_c   1.000
_cell.angle_alpha   90.00
_cell.angle_beta   90.00
_cell.angle_gamma   90.00
#
_symmetry.space_group_name_H-M   'P 1'
#
loop_
_entity.id
_entity.type
_entity.pdbx_description
1 polymer ?
#
loop_
_entity_poly.entity_id
_entity_poly.type
_entity_poly.pdbx_seq_one_letter_code
_entity_poly.pdbx_strand_id
1 'polypeptide(L)'
;MITSIILAIALVITCTVLYCVKNPNSIANLTSAKTYAKIPKAKAGDNADNVAKTLENNGFRTKIIDEFGAEKQGNFLRYANVKPGSKVSTKTVVKILRSKGPGVPAKGVVGASLDNAKKIVKSMGVPVKLHHVPSTDAADGKIVASSPMPGNAVGKDGVINIAVGEKCDGVPVDVFGLDKDKAKDMLSSKPFSVDLRPKFSSAKYFGKIVGAYPALGTKGNPKAVTLYYGVDVSKTKDVVTEPMDYSDQTIYLVNHSGSFIGKWCTKSGDCINLLPRLMGGVSELDTEEKDIKELIPADIADKNGRIPDKDKRDNINLRGVLTLTSAGQDPADRAVFDKNVPNTKYMRNHLISGDTGAIELYAGGGIVQCGSDDILLASYGSACVNGKYVDFIGDSEKLDEITHDPGKDVGLYYTMQDFMVVVPVGAKFDKLINSGYFVGKPTDKPDLKRPFILRRNPKLYKETRKNLPAGGGNWVNPFIPSEKGRAVPFSPAPDDSNAYYLVEEPFDWSAIPGESL
;
A
#
# COMPACT_ATOMS: atom_id res chain seq x y z
N MET A 1 38.11 20.12 -52.73
CA MET A 1 37.16 20.32 -51.62
C MET A 1 37.75 21.01 -50.39
N ILE A 2 39.05 20.88 -50.09
CA ILE A 2 39.65 21.49 -48.88
C ILE A 2 39.94 23.00 -49.04
N THR A 3 40.27 23.46 -50.26
CA THR A 3 40.55 24.88 -50.55
C THR A 3 39.31 25.78 -50.53
N SER A 4 38.12 25.25 -50.89
CA SER A 4 36.87 26.01 -50.87
C SER A 4 36.31 26.24 -49.46
N ILE A 5 36.65 25.37 -48.49
CA ILE A 5 36.21 25.51 -47.09
C ILE A 5 37.05 26.58 -46.37
N ILE A 6 38.36 26.66 -46.67
CA ILE A 6 39.25 27.65 -46.07
C ILE A 6 38.90 29.07 -46.53
N LEU A 7 38.51 29.25 -47.80
CA LEU A 7 38.07 30.57 -48.30
C LEU A 7 36.74 31.02 -47.68
N ALA A 8 35.79 30.10 -47.45
CA ALA A 8 34.51 30.41 -46.83
C ALA A 8 34.65 30.81 -45.35
N ILE A 9 35.54 30.13 -44.61
CA ILE A 9 35.81 30.45 -43.20
C ILE A 9 36.54 31.80 -43.08
N ALA A 10 37.51 32.07 -43.96
CA ALA A 10 38.22 33.35 -43.97
C ALA A 10 37.27 34.53 -44.26
N LEU A 11 36.35 34.38 -45.22
CA LEU A 11 35.36 35.42 -45.56
C LEU A 11 34.39 35.72 -44.42
N VAL A 12 33.91 34.69 -43.71
CA VAL A 12 33.03 34.86 -42.54
C VAL A 12 33.77 35.57 -41.41
N ILE A 13 35.03 35.24 -41.15
CA ILE A 13 35.83 35.91 -40.11
C ILE A 13 36.06 37.39 -40.47
N THR A 14 36.41 37.70 -41.73
CA THR A 14 36.60 39.09 -42.16
C THR A 14 35.31 39.91 -42.15
N CYS A 15 34.16 39.34 -42.53
CA CYS A 15 32.87 40.01 -42.45
C CYS A 15 32.43 40.26 -40.99
N THR A 16 32.71 39.32 -40.09
CA THR A 16 32.40 39.47 -38.66
C THR A 16 33.27 40.54 -38.01
N VAL A 17 34.56 40.60 -38.36
CA VAL A 17 35.49 41.63 -37.89
C VAL A 17 35.12 43.02 -38.43
N LEU A 18 34.77 43.14 -39.72
CA LEU A 18 34.31 44.41 -40.32
C LEU A 18 32.97 44.90 -39.76
N TYR A 19 32.05 43.99 -39.43
CA TYR A 19 30.80 44.33 -38.75
C TYR A 19 31.05 44.82 -37.32
N CYS A 20 31.96 44.18 -36.59
CA CYS A 20 32.37 44.59 -35.24
C CYS A 20 33.10 45.95 -35.21
N VAL A 21 33.87 46.29 -36.24
CA VAL A 21 34.59 47.59 -36.34
C VAL A 21 33.64 48.72 -36.74
N LYS A 22 32.61 48.47 -37.56
CA LYS A 22 31.63 49.48 -37.98
C LYS A 22 30.50 49.73 -36.97
N ASN A 23 30.33 48.84 -35.98
CA ASN A 23 29.25 48.91 -35.01
C ASN A 23 29.76 48.76 -33.56
N PRO A 24 30.54 49.74 -33.04
CA PRO A 24 31.15 49.65 -31.70
C PRO A 24 30.12 49.52 -30.55
N ASN A 25 28.85 49.87 -30.80
CA ASN A 25 27.75 49.71 -29.86
C ASN A 25 27.26 48.25 -29.72
N SER A 26 27.62 47.34 -30.63
CA SER A 26 27.19 45.93 -30.58
C SER A 26 28.02 45.08 -29.60
N ILE A 27 29.25 45.50 -29.27
CA ILE A 27 30.11 44.82 -28.27
C ILE A 27 29.96 45.48 -26.88
N ALA A 28 29.54 46.75 -26.80
CA ALA A 28 29.29 47.42 -25.52
C ALA A 28 28.19 46.74 -24.66
N ASN A 29 27.32 45.93 -25.28
CA ASN A 29 26.32 45.12 -24.57
C ASN A 29 26.82 43.72 -24.14
N LEU A 30 28.02 43.28 -24.54
CA LEU A 30 28.55 41.96 -24.18
C LEU A 30 29.49 41.94 -22.97
N THR A 31 29.91 43.09 -22.43
CA THR A 31 30.92 43.12 -21.35
C THR A 31 30.60 43.98 -20.13
N SER A 32 29.40 44.56 -20.01
CA SER A 32 28.91 45.06 -18.72
C SER A 32 28.05 44.01 -18.04
N ALA A 33 28.66 42.88 -17.63
CA ALA A 33 28.02 42.04 -16.64
C ALA A 33 27.91 42.89 -15.36
N LYS A 34 26.71 43.44 -15.10
CA LYS A 34 26.45 44.26 -13.91
C LYS A 34 27.02 43.51 -12.71
N THR A 35 28.07 44.04 -12.09
CA THR A 35 28.75 43.37 -10.96
C THR A 35 27.80 43.16 -9.79
N TYR A 36 26.75 43.98 -9.72
CA TYR A 36 25.65 43.93 -8.76
C TYR A 36 24.31 44.21 -9.44
N ALA A 37 23.29 43.44 -9.06
CA ALA A 37 21.90 43.64 -9.49
C ALA A 37 20.96 43.61 -8.27
N LYS A 38 19.74 44.13 -8.46
CA LYS A 38 18.73 44.16 -7.41
C LYS A 38 17.94 42.85 -7.43
N ILE A 39 17.71 42.25 -6.27
CA ILE A 39 16.85 41.07 -6.16
C ILE A 39 15.40 41.51 -6.43
N PRO A 40 14.69 40.89 -7.40
CA PRO A 40 13.31 41.24 -7.70
C PRO A 40 12.40 40.92 -6.51
N LYS A 41 11.35 41.73 -6.34
CA LYS A 41 10.29 41.42 -5.38
C LYS A 41 9.50 40.22 -5.89
N ALA A 42 9.29 39.23 -5.03
CA ALA A 42 8.44 38.07 -5.25
C ALA A 42 7.66 37.83 -3.96
N LYS A 43 6.43 37.34 -4.07
CA LYS A 43 5.54 37.01 -2.95
C LYS A 43 5.36 35.50 -2.86
N ALA A 44 5.11 35.01 -1.65
CA ALA A 44 4.69 33.63 -1.48
C ALA A 44 3.43 33.36 -2.33
N GLY A 45 3.42 32.23 -3.04
CA GLY A 45 2.35 31.87 -3.96
C GLY A 45 2.60 32.23 -5.44
N ASP A 46 3.59 33.08 -5.75
CA ASP A 46 4.03 33.32 -7.13
C ASP A 46 4.57 32.02 -7.76
N ASN A 47 4.58 31.89 -9.08
CA ASN A 47 5.20 30.73 -9.73
C ASN A 47 6.74 30.78 -9.57
N ALA A 48 7.34 29.76 -8.95
CA ALA A 48 8.78 29.78 -8.62
C ALA A 48 9.68 29.79 -9.86
N ASP A 49 9.28 29.11 -10.94
CA ASP A 49 10.06 29.06 -12.17
C ASP A 49 10.06 30.43 -12.88
N ASN A 50 8.96 31.18 -12.80
CA ASN A 50 8.91 32.56 -13.29
C ASN A 50 9.79 33.51 -12.47
N VAL A 51 9.84 33.32 -11.14
CA VAL A 51 10.76 34.07 -10.28
C VAL A 51 12.21 33.75 -10.62
N ALA A 52 12.54 32.47 -10.88
CA ALA A 52 13.86 32.04 -11.30
C ALA A 52 14.27 32.68 -12.65
N LYS A 53 13.39 32.63 -13.66
CA LYS A 53 13.60 33.29 -14.96
C LYS A 53 13.83 34.79 -14.81
N THR A 54 13.10 35.45 -13.92
CA THR A 54 13.28 36.90 -13.66
C THR A 54 14.66 37.20 -13.06
N LEU A 55 15.16 36.33 -12.18
CA LEU A 55 16.51 36.44 -11.61
C LEU A 55 17.59 36.20 -12.67
N GLU A 56 17.41 35.20 -13.52
CA GLU A 56 18.33 34.87 -14.62
C GLU A 56 18.42 36.00 -15.63
N ASN A 57 17.29 36.60 -16.01
CA ASN A 57 17.23 37.79 -16.85
C ASN A 57 17.95 39.00 -16.22
N ASN A 58 18.03 39.05 -14.89
CA ASN A 58 18.77 40.06 -14.14
C ASN A 58 20.26 39.71 -13.95
N GLY A 59 20.75 38.63 -14.56
CA GLY A 59 22.14 38.19 -14.55
C GLY A 59 22.53 37.33 -13.35
N PHE A 60 21.58 36.81 -12.56
CA PHE A 60 21.86 35.88 -11.47
C PHE A 60 21.88 34.43 -11.94
N ARG A 61 22.65 33.60 -11.23
CA ARG A 61 22.46 32.14 -11.26
C ARG A 61 21.47 31.76 -10.17
N THR A 62 20.58 30.82 -10.44
CA THR A 62 19.58 30.37 -9.49
C THR A 62 19.81 28.92 -9.06
N LYS A 63 19.34 28.57 -7.85
CA LYS A 63 19.22 27.19 -7.40
C LYS A 63 17.87 27.01 -6.73
N ILE A 64 17.02 26.17 -7.31
CA ILE A 64 15.74 25.80 -6.71
C ILE A 64 15.96 24.70 -5.66
N ILE A 65 15.33 24.86 -4.51
CA ILE A 65 15.32 23.88 -3.42
C ILE A 65 13.85 23.66 -3.06
N ASP A 66 13.40 22.41 -3.17
CA ASP A 66 12.02 22.03 -2.87
C ASP A 66 11.84 21.79 -1.35
N GLU A 67 10.85 22.45 -0.75
CA GLU A 67 10.50 22.35 0.67
C GLU A 67 8.98 22.26 0.84
N PHE A 68 8.49 21.60 1.90
CA PHE A 68 7.08 21.66 2.24
C PHE A 68 6.70 23.04 2.80
N GLY A 69 5.48 23.49 2.51
CA GLY A 69 4.94 24.75 3.01
C GLY A 69 3.49 24.96 2.61
N ALA A 70 2.85 26.01 3.12
CA ALA A 70 1.44 26.30 2.90
C ALA A 70 1.04 26.55 1.43
N GLU A 71 2.00 26.92 0.58
CA GLU A 71 1.72 27.24 -0.82
C GLU A 71 1.54 25.98 -1.69
N LYS A 72 0.81 26.11 -2.80
CA LYS A 72 0.65 25.02 -3.78
C LYS A 72 1.99 24.55 -4.33
N GLN A 73 2.07 23.26 -4.66
CA GLN A 73 3.26 22.69 -5.29
C GLN A 73 3.69 23.51 -6.52
N GLY A 74 4.99 23.82 -6.60
CA GLY A 74 5.56 24.63 -7.67
C GLY A 74 5.62 26.14 -7.38
N ASN A 75 4.93 26.62 -6.35
CA ASN A 75 4.93 28.04 -6.00
C ASN A 75 6.19 28.45 -5.22
N PHE A 76 6.55 29.72 -5.36
CA PHE A 76 7.61 30.39 -4.62
C PHE A 76 7.22 30.50 -3.14
N LEU A 77 8.12 30.10 -2.25
CA LEU A 77 7.99 30.32 -0.81
C LEU A 77 8.74 31.58 -0.40
N ARG A 78 10.07 31.58 -0.62
CA ARG A 78 10.99 32.65 -0.24
C ARG A 78 12.35 32.49 -0.90
N TYR A 79 13.16 33.54 -0.88
CA TYR A 79 14.59 33.44 -1.12
C TYR A 79 15.29 32.93 0.15
N ALA A 80 16.18 31.95 0.02
CA ALA A 80 16.83 31.32 1.17
C ALA A 80 18.06 32.09 1.70
N ASN A 81 18.75 32.82 0.82
CA ASN A 81 20.04 33.43 1.11
C ASN A 81 20.17 34.92 0.74
N VAL A 82 19.07 35.54 0.29
CA VAL A 82 19.03 36.96 -0.08
C VAL A 82 17.69 37.57 0.33
N LYS A 83 17.60 38.90 0.40
CA LYS A 83 16.36 39.61 0.74
C LYS A 83 15.78 40.28 -0.52
N PRO A 84 14.45 40.24 -0.74
CA PRO A 84 13.83 40.98 -1.83
C PRO A 84 14.22 42.46 -1.82
N GLY A 85 14.58 43.00 -2.99
CA GLY A 85 14.97 44.39 -3.16
C GLY A 85 16.42 44.73 -2.76
N SER A 86 17.19 43.81 -2.18
CA SER A 86 18.61 44.07 -1.87
C SER A 86 19.46 44.09 -3.14
N LYS A 87 20.51 44.92 -3.16
CA LYS A 87 21.51 44.93 -4.24
C LYS A 87 22.61 43.94 -3.86
N VAL A 88 22.79 42.88 -4.65
CA VAL A 88 23.77 41.81 -4.38
C VAL A 88 24.57 41.51 -5.64
N SER A 89 25.75 40.89 -5.47
CA SER A 89 26.60 40.58 -6.62
C SER A 89 25.94 39.55 -7.53
N THR A 90 26.01 39.74 -8.84
CA THR A 90 25.49 38.78 -9.82
C THR A 90 26.24 37.44 -9.82
N LYS A 91 27.43 37.39 -9.22
CA LYS A 91 28.15 36.13 -8.96
C LYS A 91 27.45 35.24 -7.93
N THR A 92 26.63 35.83 -7.04
CA THR A 92 25.87 35.11 -6.01
C THR A 92 24.84 34.18 -6.65
N VAL A 93 24.85 32.91 -6.24
CA VAL A 93 23.78 31.96 -6.60
C VAL A 93 22.59 32.21 -5.68
N VAL A 94 21.48 32.69 -6.24
CA VAL A 94 20.26 32.96 -5.48
C VAL A 94 19.50 31.64 -5.29
N LYS A 95 19.31 31.25 -4.03
CA LYS A 95 18.59 30.04 -3.67
C LYS A 95 17.10 30.36 -3.53
N ILE A 96 16.27 29.71 -4.32
CA ILE A 96 14.81 29.86 -4.33
C ILE A 96 14.21 28.65 -3.63
N LEU A 97 13.40 28.88 -2.61
CA LEU A 97 12.63 27.81 -1.99
C LEU A 97 11.30 27.70 -2.71
N ARG A 98 11.04 26.52 -3.27
CA ARG A 98 9.82 26.19 -4.01
C ARG A 98 8.99 25.21 -3.20
N SER A 99 7.69 25.43 -3.15
CA SER A 99 6.78 24.61 -2.37
C SER A 99 6.59 23.24 -3.01
N LYS A 100 6.58 22.21 -2.17
CA LYS A 100 6.09 20.86 -2.48
C LYS A 100 4.60 20.68 -2.15
N GLY A 101 3.90 21.75 -1.78
CA GLY A 101 2.61 21.68 -1.09
C GLY A 101 2.78 21.54 0.43
N PRO A 102 1.66 21.53 1.18
CA PRO A 102 1.67 21.15 2.59
C PRO A 102 2.17 19.71 2.79
N GLY A 103 2.93 19.47 3.86
CA GLY A 103 3.48 18.14 4.14
C GLY A 103 4.26 18.10 5.44
N VAL A 104 4.75 16.92 5.79
CA VAL A 104 5.62 16.75 6.96
C VAL A 104 7.08 16.73 6.49
N PRO A 105 7.94 17.66 6.94
CA PRO A 105 9.36 17.62 6.64
C PRO A 105 10.02 16.28 7.03
N ALA A 106 10.99 15.84 6.23
CA ALA A 106 11.68 14.56 6.47
C ALA A 106 12.49 14.53 7.78
N LYS A 107 12.80 15.69 8.35
CA LYS A 107 13.57 15.84 9.60
C LYS A 107 12.95 16.93 10.47
N GLY A 108 13.17 16.82 11.78
CA GLY A 108 12.82 17.87 12.74
C GLY A 108 11.38 17.83 13.27
N VAL A 109 10.54 16.89 12.81
CA VAL A 109 9.20 16.67 13.36
C VAL A 109 9.21 15.52 14.37
N VAL A 110 9.43 14.28 13.91
CA VAL A 110 9.59 13.14 14.83
C VAL A 110 10.86 13.31 15.67
N GLY A 111 10.73 13.06 16.98
CA GLY A 111 11.74 13.28 18.01
C GLY A 111 11.79 14.70 18.58
N ALA A 112 11.08 15.66 17.99
CA ALA A 112 11.02 17.03 18.50
C ALA A 112 10.09 17.17 19.71
N SER A 113 10.28 18.24 20.49
CA SER A 113 9.30 18.65 21.48
C SER A 113 8.02 19.14 20.81
N LEU A 114 6.90 19.06 21.54
CA LEU A 114 5.59 19.52 21.05
C LEU A 114 5.63 20.97 20.56
N ASP A 115 6.32 21.89 21.25
CA ASP A 115 6.40 23.30 20.86
C ASP A 115 7.15 23.52 19.55
N ASN A 116 8.21 22.75 19.30
CA ASN A 116 8.95 22.83 18.05
C ASN A 116 8.15 22.22 16.90
N ALA A 117 7.50 21.08 17.13
CA ALA A 117 6.62 20.46 16.15
C ALA A 117 5.45 21.38 15.77
N LYS A 118 4.78 21.98 16.76
CA LYS A 118 3.71 22.99 16.58
C LYS A 118 4.12 24.09 15.60
N LYS A 119 5.34 24.64 15.76
CA LYS A 119 5.87 25.68 14.86
C LYS A 119 6.04 25.18 13.42
N ILE A 120 6.57 23.97 13.25
CA ILE A 120 6.81 23.38 11.93
C ILE A 120 5.48 23.09 11.22
N VAL A 121 4.55 22.41 11.88
CA VAL A 121 3.28 21.97 11.26
C VAL A 121 2.33 23.13 11.00
N LYS A 122 2.30 24.17 11.85
CA LYS A 122 1.49 25.38 11.58
C LYS A 122 1.96 26.13 10.33
N SER A 123 3.26 26.06 9.99
CA SER A 123 3.78 26.68 8.75
C SER A 123 3.28 25.99 7.46
N MET A 124 2.62 24.83 7.58
CA MET A 124 2.04 24.09 6.47
C MET A 124 0.66 24.58 6.06
N GLY A 125 0.02 25.47 6.84
CA GLY A 125 -1.25 26.11 6.46
C GLY A 125 -2.44 25.14 6.31
N VAL A 126 -2.36 23.96 6.93
CA VAL A 126 -3.41 22.93 6.92
C VAL A 126 -3.80 22.57 8.36
N PRO A 127 -5.03 22.07 8.58
CA PRO A 127 -5.44 21.56 9.89
C PRO A 127 -4.46 20.51 10.44
N VAL A 128 -4.18 20.62 11.74
CA VAL A 128 -3.32 19.67 12.45
C VAL A 128 -4.10 19.06 13.61
N LYS A 129 -4.05 17.73 13.71
CA LYS A 129 -4.62 16.97 14.83
C LYS A 129 -3.50 16.37 15.67
N LEU A 130 -3.56 16.59 16.98
CA LEU A 130 -2.66 16.04 17.96
C LEU A 130 -3.29 14.81 18.62
N HIS A 131 -2.52 13.74 18.74
CA HIS A 131 -2.93 12.46 19.30
C HIS A 131 -1.95 12.07 20.40
N HIS A 132 -2.44 11.74 21.60
CA HIS A 132 -1.58 11.24 22.68
C HIS A 132 -1.57 9.71 22.63
N VAL A 133 -0.38 9.11 22.60
CA VAL A 133 -0.21 7.67 22.34
C VAL A 133 0.78 7.03 23.33
N PRO A 134 0.64 5.73 23.63
CA PRO A 134 1.63 4.99 24.40
C PRO A 134 3.03 5.13 23.80
N SER A 135 4.02 5.37 24.65
CA SER A 135 5.43 5.38 24.29
C SER A 135 6.30 4.75 25.36
N THR A 136 7.59 4.55 25.05
CA THR A 136 8.59 4.30 26.10
C THR A 136 8.91 5.57 26.88
N ASP A 137 9.57 5.42 28.03
CA ASP A 137 9.97 6.53 28.89
C ASP A 137 10.87 7.55 28.19
N ALA A 138 11.69 7.10 27.23
CA ALA A 138 12.61 7.97 26.51
C ALA A 138 11.89 8.94 25.54
N ALA A 139 10.65 8.63 25.18
CA ALA A 139 9.85 9.31 24.18
C ALA A 139 8.68 10.12 24.76
N ASP A 140 8.50 10.11 26.08
CA ASP A 140 7.48 10.88 26.79
C ASP A 140 7.55 12.39 26.47
N GLY A 141 6.41 12.99 26.14
CA GLY A 141 6.26 14.40 25.75
C GLY A 141 6.87 14.79 24.40
N LYS A 142 7.42 13.84 23.64
CA LYS A 142 8.01 14.09 22.30
C LYS A 142 7.07 13.64 21.20
N ILE A 143 7.26 14.19 20.01
CA ILE A 143 6.58 13.67 18.82
C ILE A 143 7.19 12.31 18.45
N VAL A 144 6.34 11.29 18.40
CA VAL A 144 6.77 9.91 18.09
C VAL A 144 6.34 9.45 16.70
N ALA A 145 5.29 10.06 16.14
CA ALA A 145 4.84 9.77 14.78
C ALA A 145 4.09 10.94 14.15
N SER A 146 3.89 10.86 12.84
CA SER A 146 3.06 11.78 12.07
C SER A 146 2.40 11.08 10.89
N SER A 147 1.24 11.57 10.48
CA SER A 147 0.63 11.29 9.19
C SER A 147 0.35 12.59 8.45
N PRO A 148 0.85 12.77 7.22
CA PRO A 148 1.72 11.84 6.49
C PRO A 148 3.04 11.53 7.21
N MET A 149 3.65 10.41 6.84
CA MET A 149 4.98 10.05 7.32
C MET A 149 6.01 11.14 6.96
N PRO A 150 7.06 11.35 7.76
CA PRO A 150 8.09 12.35 7.48
C PRO A 150 8.64 12.25 6.05
N GLY A 151 8.64 13.38 5.34
CA GLY A 151 9.06 13.50 3.95
C GLY A 151 7.94 13.44 2.92
N ASN A 152 6.68 13.25 3.34
CA ASN A 152 5.52 13.13 2.45
C ASN A 152 4.58 14.34 2.51
N ALA A 153 3.92 14.60 1.38
CA ALA A 153 2.90 15.63 1.24
C ALA A 153 1.59 15.19 1.89
N VAL A 154 0.77 16.17 2.30
CA VAL A 154 -0.58 15.93 2.83
C VAL A 154 -1.45 15.24 1.77
N GLY A 155 -2.27 14.29 2.23
CA GLY A 155 -3.20 13.56 1.38
C GLY A 155 -4.43 14.39 0.99
N LYS A 156 -5.40 13.74 0.35
CA LYS A 156 -6.67 14.36 -0.08
C LYS A 156 -7.54 14.82 1.09
N ASP A 157 -7.34 14.27 2.28
CA ASP A 157 -8.02 14.64 3.53
C ASP A 157 -7.58 16.02 4.05
N GLY A 158 -6.41 16.50 3.63
CA GLY A 158 -5.95 17.85 3.96
C GLY A 158 -5.54 18.03 5.42
N VAL A 159 -5.30 16.96 6.18
CA VAL A 159 -4.98 17.02 7.61
C VAL A 159 -3.59 16.45 7.88
N ILE A 160 -2.84 17.08 8.80
CA ILE A 160 -1.64 16.49 9.39
C ILE A 160 -2.00 15.94 10.77
N ASN A 161 -1.83 14.64 10.98
CA ASN A 161 -1.91 14.03 12.31
C ASN A 161 -0.51 13.95 12.93
N ILE A 162 -0.39 14.26 14.22
CA ILE A 162 0.85 14.23 14.99
C ILE A 162 0.60 13.41 16.25
N ALA A 163 1.45 12.44 16.53
CA ALA A 163 1.39 11.65 17.75
C ALA A 163 2.44 12.12 18.77
N VAL A 164 2.01 12.38 20.00
CA VAL A 164 2.85 12.71 21.15
C VAL A 164 2.94 11.48 22.05
N GLY A 165 4.15 11.10 22.42
CA GLY A 165 4.39 10.02 23.37
C GLY A 165 3.89 10.40 24.76
N GLU A 166 3.18 9.47 25.39
CA GLU A 166 2.61 9.57 26.72
C GLU A 166 2.90 8.28 27.47
N LYS A 167 3.22 8.40 28.77
CA LYS A 167 3.32 7.25 29.68
C LYS A 167 1.93 6.69 29.99
N CYS A 168 1.50 5.74 29.18
CA CYS A 168 0.28 4.99 29.40
C CYS A 168 0.42 3.54 28.92
N ASP A 169 -0.49 2.68 29.36
CA ASP A 169 -0.54 1.30 28.93
C ASP A 169 -0.97 1.20 27.46
N GLY A 170 -0.28 0.34 26.72
CA GLY A 170 -0.56 0.09 25.32
C GLY A 170 0.67 -0.28 24.52
N VAL A 171 0.52 -0.29 23.20
CA VAL A 171 1.58 -0.66 22.25
C VAL A 171 2.43 0.58 21.91
N PRO A 172 3.70 0.66 22.35
CA PRO A 172 4.49 1.88 22.20
C PRO A 172 4.78 2.23 20.73
N VAL A 173 4.57 3.48 20.33
CA VAL A 173 4.78 3.92 18.94
C VAL A 173 6.25 4.00 18.55
N ASP A 174 7.12 4.34 19.49
CA ASP A 174 8.53 4.64 19.25
C ASP A 174 9.40 3.40 18.96
N VAL A 175 8.79 2.21 18.90
CA VAL A 175 9.44 1.00 18.35
C VAL A 175 9.47 0.97 16.82
N PHE A 176 8.66 1.79 16.15
CA PHE A 176 8.64 1.85 14.69
C PHE A 176 10.02 2.21 14.11
N GLY A 177 10.47 1.44 13.12
CA GLY A 177 11.75 1.65 12.45
C GLY A 177 12.97 1.21 13.26
N LEU A 178 12.82 0.73 14.50
CA LEU A 178 13.89 0.05 15.23
C LEU A 178 14.17 -1.33 14.64
N ASP A 179 15.37 -1.83 14.87
CA ASP A 179 15.68 -3.23 14.63
C ASP A 179 14.75 -4.14 15.46
N LYS A 180 14.32 -5.26 14.87
CA LYS A 180 13.32 -6.15 15.47
C LYS A 180 13.74 -6.74 16.82
N ASP A 181 15.02 -7.09 16.99
CA ASP A 181 15.50 -7.74 18.21
C ASP A 181 15.60 -6.70 19.31
N LYS A 182 16.13 -5.50 18.97
CA LYS A 182 16.12 -4.34 19.87
C LYS A 182 14.71 -3.94 20.31
N ALA A 183 13.74 -3.95 19.40
CA ALA A 183 12.35 -3.63 19.72
C ALA A 183 11.74 -4.67 20.68
N LYS A 184 12.00 -5.96 20.45
CA LYS A 184 11.56 -7.03 21.36
C LYS A 184 12.16 -6.87 22.75
N ASP A 185 13.46 -6.59 22.84
CA ASP A 185 14.14 -6.35 24.13
C ASP A 185 13.55 -5.15 24.87
N MET A 186 13.27 -4.06 24.15
CA MET A 186 12.64 -2.85 24.72
C MET A 186 11.24 -3.11 25.29
N LEU A 187 10.50 -4.07 24.73
CA LEU A 187 9.16 -4.42 25.19
C LEU A 187 9.11 -5.59 26.17
N SER A 188 10.26 -6.20 26.50
CA SER A 188 10.33 -7.37 27.39
C SER A 188 9.81 -7.14 28.81
N SER A 189 9.81 -5.89 29.28
CA SER A 189 9.28 -5.51 30.61
C SER A 189 7.78 -5.17 30.61
N LYS A 190 7.13 -5.18 29.44
CA LYS A 190 5.69 -4.90 29.34
C LYS A 190 4.87 -6.12 29.79
N PRO A 191 3.62 -5.93 30.26
CA PRO A 191 2.80 -7.00 30.80
C PRO A 191 2.20 -7.95 29.73
N PHE A 192 2.64 -7.85 28.49
CA PHE A 192 2.14 -8.63 27.35
C PHE A 192 3.26 -9.42 26.67
N SER A 193 2.90 -10.54 26.04
CA SER A 193 3.86 -11.30 25.23
C SER A 193 4.15 -10.59 23.91
N VAL A 194 5.37 -10.76 23.39
CA VAL A 194 5.80 -10.17 22.11
C VAL A 194 6.20 -11.25 21.12
N ASP A 195 5.46 -11.35 20.01
CA ASP A 195 5.80 -12.18 18.86
C ASP A 195 6.44 -11.34 17.75
N LEU A 196 7.33 -11.93 16.94
CA LEU A 196 7.96 -11.28 15.79
C LEU A 196 7.52 -11.96 14.51
N ARG A 197 6.90 -11.19 13.60
CA ARG A 197 6.46 -11.73 12.30
C ARG A 197 7.01 -10.96 11.11
N PRO A 198 7.42 -11.65 10.04
CA PRO A 198 7.85 -10.99 8.83
C PRO A 198 6.65 -10.36 8.12
N LYS A 199 6.84 -9.16 7.57
CA LYS A 199 5.86 -8.46 6.73
C LYS A 199 6.56 -7.81 5.55
N PHE A 200 6.00 -7.93 4.34
CA PHE A 200 6.60 -7.29 3.18
C PHE A 200 6.67 -5.78 3.38
N SER A 201 7.83 -5.20 3.07
CA SER A 201 8.05 -3.76 3.22
C SER A 201 9.04 -3.25 2.19
N SER A 202 9.21 -1.94 2.14
CA SER A 202 10.22 -1.27 1.31
C SER A 202 11.63 -1.55 1.85
N ALA A 203 12.63 -1.61 0.97
CA ALA A 203 14.00 -2.01 1.34
C ALA A 203 14.64 -1.24 2.52
N LYS A 204 14.24 0.02 2.73
CA LYS A 204 14.71 0.86 3.86
C LYS A 204 14.30 0.34 5.25
N TYR A 205 13.32 -0.57 5.31
CA TYR A 205 12.76 -1.14 6.53
C TYR A 205 13.06 -2.63 6.72
N PHE A 206 13.90 -3.24 5.89
CA PHE A 206 14.28 -4.64 6.11
C PHE A 206 14.92 -4.84 7.48
N GLY A 207 14.44 -5.85 8.22
CA GLY A 207 14.83 -6.16 9.59
C GLY A 207 14.28 -5.20 10.66
N LYS A 208 13.58 -4.13 10.26
CA LYS A 208 13.05 -3.11 11.17
C LYS A 208 11.56 -3.27 11.40
N ILE A 209 11.07 -2.79 12.53
CA ILE A 209 9.64 -2.79 12.83
C ILE A 209 8.90 -1.87 11.85
N VAL A 210 7.89 -2.44 11.17
CA VAL A 210 7.04 -1.77 10.18
C VAL A 210 5.58 -1.69 10.61
N GLY A 211 5.25 -2.27 11.76
CA GLY A 211 3.93 -2.19 12.37
C GLY A 211 3.78 -3.16 13.53
N ALA A 212 2.57 -3.22 14.09
CA ALA A 212 2.21 -4.19 15.11
C ALA A 212 0.73 -4.59 14.97
N TYR A 213 0.36 -5.67 15.66
CA TYR A 213 -1.03 -6.02 15.94
C TYR A 213 -1.19 -6.34 17.44
N PRO A 214 -2.07 -5.64 18.19
CA PRO A 214 -2.80 -4.43 17.80
C PRO A 214 -1.89 -3.30 17.27
N ALA A 215 -2.44 -2.34 16.54
CA ALA A 215 -1.66 -1.29 15.89
C ALA A 215 -0.75 -0.49 16.84
N LEU A 216 0.34 0.08 16.32
CA LEU A 216 1.21 0.94 17.12
C LEU A 216 0.43 2.18 17.60
N GLY A 217 0.50 2.47 18.89
CA GLY A 217 -0.24 3.56 19.51
C GLY A 217 -1.61 3.16 20.09
N THR A 218 -2.03 1.90 19.93
CA THR A 218 -3.23 1.38 20.59
C THR A 218 -3.07 1.43 22.10
N LYS A 219 -3.96 2.18 22.77
CA LYS A 219 -4.06 2.27 24.23
C LYS A 219 -4.72 1.03 24.82
N GLY A 220 -4.30 0.62 26.01
CA GLY A 220 -4.90 -0.48 26.77
C GLY A 220 -3.92 -1.57 27.16
N ASN A 221 -4.44 -2.71 27.60
CA ASN A 221 -3.66 -3.83 28.12
C ASN A 221 -3.85 -5.07 27.23
N PRO A 222 -3.24 -5.11 26.02
CA PRO A 222 -3.36 -6.28 25.15
C PRO A 222 -2.75 -7.50 25.84
N LYS A 223 -3.27 -8.71 25.56
CA LYS A 223 -2.68 -9.96 26.09
C LYS A 223 -1.37 -10.30 25.39
N ALA A 224 -1.33 -10.08 24.08
CA ALA A 224 -0.20 -10.34 23.22
C ALA A 224 -0.07 -9.22 22.19
N VAL A 225 1.16 -8.96 21.76
CA VAL A 225 1.49 -8.01 20.69
C VAL A 225 2.35 -8.73 19.67
N THR A 226 1.92 -8.72 18.42
CA THR A 226 2.77 -9.14 17.29
C THR A 226 3.45 -7.92 16.71
N LEU A 227 4.78 -7.86 16.71
CA LEU A 227 5.53 -6.85 15.98
C LEU A 227 5.88 -7.37 14.59
N TYR A 228 5.56 -6.59 13.57
CA TYR A 228 5.92 -6.90 12.20
C TYR A 228 7.26 -6.31 11.85
N TYR A 229 8.19 -7.11 11.31
CA TYR A 229 9.46 -6.63 10.77
C TYR A 229 9.50 -6.73 9.25
N GLY A 230 10.07 -5.71 8.61
CA GLY A 230 10.13 -5.60 7.16
C GLY A 230 10.98 -6.70 6.52
N VAL A 231 10.47 -7.32 5.46
CA VAL A 231 11.18 -8.33 4.66
C VAL A 231 10.93 -8.17 3.16
N ASP A 232 11.75 -8.84 2.36
CA ASP A 232 11.60 -8.97 0.92
C ASP A 232 10.98 -10.33 0.54
N VAL A 233 10.98 -10.64 -0.75
CA VAL A 233 10.50 -11.90 -1.31
C VAL A 233 11.16 -13.16 -0.72
N SER A 234 12.37 -13.08 -0.17
CA SER A 234 13.07 -14.27 0.35
C SER A 234 12.34 -14.91 1.53
N LYS A 235 11.42 -14.16 2.15
CA LYS A 235 10.60 -14.56 3.29
C LYS A 235 9.14 -14.79 2.93
N THR A 236 8.81 -14.92 1.65
CA THR A 236 7.41 -15.06 1.18
C THR A 236 6.63 -16.16 1.89
N LYS A 237 7.21 -17.35 2.10
CA LYS A 237 6.54 -18.44 2.83
C LYS A 237 6.35 -18.08 4.30
N ASP A 238 7.42 -17.65 4.97
CA ASP A 238 7.38 -17.22 6.38
C ASP A 238 6.34 -16.12 6.67
N VAL A 239 6.01 -15.26 5.69
CA VAL A 239 4.99 -14.21 5.81
C VAL A 239 3.56 -14.76 5.88
N VAL A 240 3.29 -15.86 5.18
CA VAL A 240 1.91 -16.36 4.96
C VAL A 240 1.66 -17.75 5.55
N THR A 241 2.69 -18.44 6.02
CA THR A 241 2.58 -19.83 6.47
C THR A 241 2.93 -20.07 7.93
N GLU A 242 2.25 -21.05 8.53
CA GLU A 242 2.60 -21.68 9.81
C GLU A 242 2.97 -23.16 9.60
N PRO A 243 3.96 -23.68 10.32
CA PRO A 243 4.23 -25.11 10.32
C PRO A 243 3.12 -25.89 11.07
N MET A 244 2.82 -27.09 10.58
CA MET A 244 1.93 -28.06 11.21
C MET A 244 2.51 -29.46 11.05
N ASP A 245 2.41 -30.28 12.10
CA ASP A 245 2.72 -31.70 12.03
C ASP A 245 1.60 -32.44 11.28
N TYR A 246 1.97 -33.22 10.25
CA TYR A 246 1.06 -33.97 9.40
C TYR A 246 1.71 -35.29 8.96
N SER A 247 1.24 -36.41 9.53
CA SER A 247 1.68 -37.77 9.19
C SER A 247 3.22 -37.92 9.08
N ASP A 248 3.92 -37.62 10.17
CA ASP A 248 5.39 -37.68 10.32
C ASP A 248 6.19 -36.65 9.50
N GLN A 249 5.52 -35.67 8.89
CA GLN A 249 6.14 -34.58 8.15
C GLN A 249 5.66 -33.23 8.67
N THR A 250 6.40 -32.16 8.40
CA THR A 250 5.95 -30.78 8.64
C THR A 250 5.42 -30.20 7.34
N ILE A 251 4.15 -29.80 7.36
CA ILE A 251 3.53 -29.03 6.26
C ILE A 251 3.43 -27.56 6.65
N TYR A 252 3.31 -26.69 5.65
CA TYR A 252 3.24 -25.24 5.85
C TYR A 252 1.88 -24.72 5.42
N LEU A 253 0.98 -24.46 6.37
CA LEU A 253 -0.38 -24.01 6.11
C LEU A 253 -0.41 -22.54 5.70
N VAL A 254 -1.08 -22.23 4.60
CA VAL A 254 -1.21 -20.87 4.08
C VAL A 254 -2.42 -20.18 4.72
N ASN A 255 -2.24 -19.68 5.95
CA ASN A 255 -3.33 -19.13 6.78
C ASN A 255 -3.11 -17.69 7.26
N HIS A 256 -1.92 -17.10 7.13
CA HIS A 256 -1.62 -15.80 7.76
C HIS A 256 -1.94 -14.62 6.85
N SER A 257 -3.22 -14.31 6.74
CA SER A 257 -3.69 -13.15 5.98
C SER A 257 -3.39 -11.83 6.72
N GLY A 258 -3.28 -11.83 8.05
CA GLY A 258 -2.99 -10.64 8.87
C GLY A 258 -1.75 -9.83 8.44
N SER A 259 -0.74 -10.49 7.88
CA SER A 259 0.46 -9.87 7.30
C SER A 259 0.18 -8.82 6.22
N PHE A 260 -1.00 -8.80 5.59
CA PHE A 260 -1.37 -7.82 4.55
C PHE A 260 -2.24 -6.67 5.04
N ILE A 261 -2.60 -6.65 6.33
CA ILE A 261 -3.37 -5.54 6.94
C ILE A 261 -2.67 -4.21 6.66
N GLY A 262 -3.47 -3.21 6.34
CA GLY A 262 -3.02 -1.83 6.17
C GLY A 262 -3.38 -1.25 4.81
N LYS A 263 -2.82 -0.07 4.58
CA LYS A 263 -3.18 0.81 3.48
C LYS A 263 -2.24 0.65 2.29
N TRP A 264 -2.83 0.54 1.11
CA TRP A 264 -2.14 0.37 -0.16
C TRP A 264 -2.68 1.40 -1.14
N CYS A 265 -1.85 2.26 -1.72
CA CYS A 265 -2.32 3.36 -2.58
C CYS A 265 -1.60 3.39 -3.92
N THR A 266 -2.35 3.72 -4.97
CA THR A 266 -1.80 4.07 -6.28
C THR A 266 -1.05 5.41 -6.23
N LYS A 267 -0.28 5.71 -7.27
CA LYS A 267 0.35 7.04 -7.44
C LYS A 267 -0.67 8.17 -7.60
N SER A 268 -1.87 7.89 -8.11
CA SER A 268 -2.99 8.85 -8.19
C SER A 268 -3.64 9.12 -6.83
N GLY A 269 -3.28 8.36 -5.79
CA GLY A 269 -3.82 8.49 -4.44
C GLY A 269 -5.18 7.82 -4.25
N ASP A 270 -5.47 6.77 -5.03
CA ASP A 270 -6.59 5.87 -4.77
C ASP A 270 -6.09 4.72 -3.89
N CYS A 271 -6.82 4.40 -2.83
CA CYS A 271 -6.31 3.50 -1.78
C CYS A 271 -7.25 2.33 -1.52
N ILE A 272 -6.66 1.17 -1.25
CA ILE A 272 -7.30 0.00 -0.65
C ILE A 272 -6.78 -0.11 0.78
N ASN A 273 -7.67 -0.22 1.74
CA ASN A 273 -7.30 -0.53 3.12
C ASN A 273 -7.77 -1.95 3.43
N LEU A 274 -6.84 -2.83 3.77
CA LEU A 274 -7.14 -4.22 4.13
C LEU A 274 -7.29 -4.31 5.64
N LEU A 275 -8.48 -4.73 6.09
CA LEU A 275 -8.85 -4.83 7.49
C LEU A 275 -8.94 -6.31 7.90
N PRO A 276 -8.63 -6.66 9.16
CA PRO A 276 -8.96 -7.98 9.68
C PRO A 276 -10.48 -8.16 9.71
N ARG A 277 -10.96 -9.36 9.38
CA ARG A 277 -12.37 -9.71 9.61
C ARG A 277 -12.54 -10.15 11.06
N LEU A 278 -13.19 -9.32 11.87
CA LEU A 278 -13.46 -9.62 13.28
C LEU A 278 -14.92 -10.08 13.47
N MET A 279 -15.11 -11.20 14.16
CA MET A 279 -16.46 -11.68 14.50
C MET A 279 -17.19 -10.74 15.48
N GLY A 280 -18.51 -10.79 15.47
CA GLY A 280 -19.39 -10.15 16.45
C GLY A 280 -18.95 -10.39 17.89
N GLY A 281 -18.70 -9.32 18.65
CA GLY A 281 -18.38 -9.41 20.09
C GLY A 281 -16.91 -9.73 20.41
N VAL A 282 -16.04 -9.88 19.40
CA VAL A 282 -14.60 -10.07 19.60
C VAL A 282 -13.89 -8.73 19.60
N SER A 283 -13.07 -8.48 20.62
CA SER A 283 -12.23 -7.28 20.75
C SER A 283 -10.90 -7.46 20.01
N GLU A 284 -10.40 -6.40 19.37
CA GLU A 284 -9.05 -6.39 18.77
C GLU A 284 -7.98 -6.71 19.81
N LEU A 285 -8.11 -6.18 21.03
CA LEU A 285 -7.16 -6.39 22.13
C LEU A 285 -7.12 -7.84 22.65
N ASP A 286 -8.17 -8.62 22.35
CA ASP A 286 -8.28 -10.04 22.70
C ASP A 286 -7.96 -10.97 21.51
N THR A 287 -7.71 -10.40 20.33
CA THR A 287 -7.39 -11.17 19.13
C THR A 287 -5.89 -11.28 18.97
N GLU A 288 -5.38 -12.48 18.69
CA GLU A 288 -3.98 -12.66 18.30
C GLU A 288 -3.84 -12.60 16.78
N GLU A 289 -2.74 -12.03 16.29
CA GLU A 289 -2.50 -11.85 14.84
C GLU A 289 -2.58 -13.17 14.06
N LYS A 290 -2.03 -14.24 14.65
CA LYS A 290 -2.02 -15.58 14.05
C LYS A 290 -3.41 -16.12 13.73
N ASP A 291 -4.44 -15.64 14.42
CA ASP A 291 -5.82 -16.07 14.25
C ASP A 291 -6.54 -15.29 13.14
N ILE A 292 -5.89 -14.26 12.56
CA ILE A 292 -6.40 -13.48 11.43
C ILE A 292 -6.17 -14.23 10.12
N LYS A 293 -7.14 -15.08 9.78
CA LYS A 293 -7.13 -15.87 8.54
C LYS A 293 -7.82 -15.18 7.36
N GLU A 294 -8.57 -14.13 7.64
CA GLU A 294 -9.48 -13.48 6.70
C GLU A 294 -9.30 -11.97 6.74
N LEU A 295 -9.22 -11.37 5.56
CA LEU A 295 -9.18 -9.93 5.38
C LEU A 295 -10.37 -9.44 4.58
N ILE A 296 -10.72 -8.17 4.76
CA ILE A 296 -11.73 -7.52 3.94
C ILE A 296 -11.25 -6.14 3.48
N PRO A 297 -11.53 -5.76 2.22
CA PRO A 297 -11.33 -4.40 1.76
C PRO A 297 -12.29 -3.42 2.45
N ALA A 298 -11.76 -2.29 2.93
CA ALA A 298 -12.55 -1.27 3.64
C ALA A 298 -13.64 -0.61 2.78
N ASP A 299 -13.55 -0.67 1.46
CA ASP A 299 -14.60 -0.20 0.54
C ASP A 299 -15.81 -1.16 0.46
N ILE A 300 -15.70 -2.35 1.07
CA ILE A 300 -16.78 -3.34 1.20
C ILE A 300 -17.19 -3.52 2.67
N ALA A 301 -16.26 -3.29 3.59
CA ALA A 301 -16.50 -3.37 5.03
C ALA A 301 -17.41 -2.25 5.55
N ASP A 302 -18.11 -2.55 6.65
CA ASP A 302 -18.63 -1.53 7.54
C ASP A 302 -17.49 -0.83 8.31
N LYS A 303 -17.87 0.18 9.11
CA LYS A 303 -16.93 0.96 9.93
C LYS A 303 -16.13 0.15 10.95
N ASN A 304 -16.51 -1.10 11.24
CA ASN A 304 -15.86 -1.97 12.21
C ASN A 304 -15.02 -3.07 11.54
N GLY A 305 -14.80 -3.00 10.22
CA GLY A 305 -14.13 -4.09 9.52
C GLY A 305 -14.99 -5.36 9.48
N ARG A 306 -16.32 -5.23 9.50
CA ARG A 306 -17.25 -6.35 9.26
C ARG A 306 -17.89 -6.21 7.89
N ILE A 307 -17.97 -7.31 7.16
CA ILE A 307 -18.98 -7.42 6.09
C ILE A 307 -20.32 -7.54 6.81
N PRO A 308 -21.42 -6.95 6.33
CA PRO A 308 -22.74 -7.21 6.88
C PRO A 308 -22.90 -8.72 7.14
N ASP A 309 -22.90 -9.10 8.42
CA ASP A 309 -22.57 -10.47 8.88
C ASP A 309 -23.55 -11.50 8.33
N LYS A 310 -24.70 -11.04 7.86
CA LYS A 310 -25.84 -11.82 7.46
C LYS A 310 -26.34 -11.39 6.10
N ASP A 311 -26.58 -12.35 5.22
CA ASP A 311 -27.40 -12.12 4.04
C ASP A 311 -28.88 -11.92 4.44
N LYS A 312 -29.76 -11.77 3.45
CA LYS A 312 -31.22 -11.62 3.67
C LYS A 312 -31.91 -12.79 4.39
N ARG A 313 -31.18 -13.86 4.74
CA ARG A 313 -31.66 -15.10 5.39
C ARG A 313 -30.83 -15.45 6.62
N ASP A 314 -30.17 -14.47 7.24
CA ASP A 314 -29.38 -14.65 8.46
C ASP A 314 -28.14 -15.56 8.31
N ASN A 315 -27.72 -15.90 7.08
CA ASN A 315 -26.54 -16.71 6.81
C ASN A 315 -25.26 -15.87 6.69
N ILE A 316 -24.11 -16.46 7.07
CA ILE A 316 -22.81 -15.79 7.00
C ILE A 316 -22.52 -15.36 5.55
N ASN A 317 -22.38 -14.04 5.35
CA ASN A 317 -21.96 -13.49 4.06
C ASN A 317 -20.43 -13.53 3.94
N LEU A 318 -19.93 -14.25 2.94
CA LEU A 318 -18.50 -14.40 2.66
C LEU A 318 -18.06 -13.70 1.35
N ARG A 319 -18.95 -12.94 0.70
CA ARG A 319 -18.59 -12.18 -0.50
C ARG A 319 -17.60 -11.08 -0.16
N GLY A 320 -16.48 -11.04 -0.86
CA GLY A 320 -15.42 -10.06 -0.60
C GLY A 320 -14.50 -10.41 0.58
N VAL A 321 -14.71 -11.54 1.27
CA VAL A 321 -13.76 -12.05 2.26
C VAL A 321 -12.55 -12.64 1.54
N LEU A 322 -11.40 -12.01 1.74
CA LEU A 322 -10.13 -12.41 1.14
C LEU A 322 -9.44 -13.44 2.03
N THR A 323 -9.04 -14.55 1.41
CA THR A 323 -8.19 -15.59 1.97
C THR A 323 -6.99 -15.84 1.08
N LEU A 324 -6.01 -16.59 1.57
CA LEU A 324 -4.82 -17.00 0.81
C LEU A 324 -4.98 -18.38 0.15
N THR A 325 -6.06 -19.09 0.46
CA THR A 325 -6.25 -20.50 0.17
C THR A 325 -7.69 -20.81 -0.21
N SER A 326 -7.88 -21.88 -0.98
CA SER A 326 -9.19 -22.47 -1.24
C SER A 326 -9.69 -23.14 0.03
N ALA A 327 -10.98 -23.06 0.30
CA ALA A 327 -11.54 -23.74 1.46
C ALA A 327 -11.40 -25.26 1.28
N GLY A 328 -10.79 -25.94 2.25
CA GLY A 328 -10.65 -27.40 2.30
C GLY A 328 -10.80 -27.89 3.74
N GLN A 329 -11.35 -29.09 3.93
CA GLN A 329 -11.57 -29.65 5.27
C GLN A 329 -10.30 -30.30 5.84
N ASP A 330 -9.46 -30.87 4.99
CA ASP A 330 -8.13 -31.36 5.40
C ASP A 330 -7.17 -30.14 5.48
N PRO A 331 -6.44 -29.95 6.59
CA PRO A 331 -5.43 -28.91 6.67
C PRO A 331 -4.43 -28.94 5.51
N ALA A 332 -4.07 -30.12 5.00
CA ALA A 332 -3.17 -30.27 3.86
C ALA A 332 -3.72 -29.63 2.57
N ASP A 333 -5.05 -29.50 2.41
CA ASP A 333 -5.65 -28.82 1.26
C ASP A 333 -5.27 -27.34 1.18
N ARG A 334 -4.80 -26.77 2.31
CA ARG A 334 -4.41 -25.37 2.45
C ARG A 334 -2.91 -25.20 2.64
N ALA A 335 -2.12 -26.26 2.54
CA ALA A 335 -0.68 -26.22 2.67
C ALA A 335 0.00 -25.82 1.36
N VAL A 336 1.18 -25.20 1.44
CA VAL A 336 2.05 -25.00 0.28
C VAL A 336 2.28 -26.35 -0.40
N PHE A 337 2.13 -26.40 -1.72
CA PHE A 337 2.23 -27.65 -2.46
C PHE A 337 3.62 -28.30 -2.30
N ASP A 338 3.61 -29.55 -1.85
CA ASP A 338 4.76 -30.44 -1.87
C ASP A 338 4.35 -31.75 -2.57
N LYS A 339 5.03 -32.09 -3.66
CA LYS A 339 4.76 -33.30 -4.44
C LYS A 339 4.93 -34.60 -3.64
N ASN A 340 5.67 -34.57 -2.53
CA ASN A 340 5.93 -35.72 -1.68
C ASN A 340 4.93 -35.83 -0.51
N VAL A 341 4.10 -34.81 -0.29
CA VAL A 341 3.08 -34.79 0.77
C VAL A 341 1.71 -35.03 0.13
N PRO A 342 0.96 -36.06 0.58
CA PRO A 342 -0.42 -36.26 0.15
C PRO A 342 -1.31 -35.01 0.37
N ASN A 343 -2.37 -34.87 -0.43
CA ASN A 343 -3.39 -33.83 -0.30
C ASN A 343 -2.94 -32.36 -0.51
N THR A 344 -1.65 -32.02 -0.49
CA THR A 344 -1.19 -30.62 -0.75
C THR A 344 -1.41 -30.13 -2.20
N LYS A 345 -1.83 -31.03 -3.11
CA LYS A 345 -2.07 -30.75 -4.53
C LYS A 345 -3.10 -29.66 -4.80
N TYR A 346 -4.00 -29.36 -3.86
CA TYR A 346 -5.02 -28.31 -4.01
C TYR A 346 -4.43 -26.92 -4.19
N MET A 347 -3.22 -26.69 -3.63
CA MET A 347 -2.51 -25.42 -3.73
C MET A 347 -1.49 -25.35 -4.87
N ARG A 348 -1.39 -26.39 -5.73
CA ARG A 348 -0.28 -26.53 -6.69
C ARG A 348 -0.20 -25.44 -7.76
N ASN A 349 -1.33 -24.80 -8.06
CA ASN A 349 -1.42 -23.77 -9.10
C ASN A 349 -1.46 -22.34 -8.53
N HIS A 350 -1.40 -22.18 -7.21
CA HIS A 350 -1.28 -20.89 -6.55
C HIS A 350 0.14 -20.33 -6.72
N LEU A 351 0.25 -19.00 -6.78
CA LEU A 351 1.53 -18.32 -6.92
C LEU A 351 2.49 -18.61 -5.76
N ILE A 352 1.97 -18.84 -4.54
CA ILE A 352 2.78 -19.21 -3.35
C ILE A 352 3.52 -20.55 -3.51
N SER A 353 2.97 -21.46 -4.32
CA SER A 353 3.59 -22.75 -4.65
C SER A 353 4.62 -22.62 -5.78
N GLY A 354 4.69 -21.47 -6.45
CA GLY A 354 5.68 -21.15 -7.47
C GLY A 354 6.95 -20.52 -6.90
N ASP A 355 7.84 -20.08 -7.79
CA ASP A 355 9.14 -19.50 -7.43
C ASP A 355 9.25 -18.00 -7.77
N THR A 356 8.14 -17.36 -8.15
CA THR A 356 8.11 -15.92 -8.43
C THR A 356 8.12 -15.08 -7.17
N GLY A 357 7.60 -15.66 -6.07
CA GLY A 357 7.43 -15.03 -4.78
C GLY A 357 6.23 -14.09 -4.65
N ALA A 358 5.42 -13.99 -5.71
CA ALA A 358 4.10 -13.36 -5.65
C ALA A 358 3.07 -14.31 -5.01
N ILE A 359 1.95 -13.75 -4.55
CA ILE A 359 0.92 -14.47 -3.78
C ILE A 359 -0.46 -13.93 -4.17
N GLU A 360 -1.49 -14.75 -4.08
CA GLU A 360 -2.88 -14.31 -4.25
C GLU A 360 -3.60 -14.09 -2.92
N LEU A 361 -4.43 -13.05 -2.87
CA LEU A 361 -5.46 -12.83 -1.85
C LEU A 361 -6.81 -12.77 -2.55
N TYR A 362 -7.72 -13.68 -2.29
CA TYR A 362 -8.95 -13.78 -3.09
C TYR A 362 -10.16 -14.27 -2.30
N ALA A 363 -11.34 -13.94 -2.81
CA ALA A 363 -12.62 -14.40 -2.28
C ALA A 363 -13.21 -15.54 -3.13
N GLY A 364 -14.15 -16.29 -2.56
CA GLY A 364 -14.90 -17.33 -3.28
C GLY A 364 -14.26 -18.73 -3.29
N GLY A 365 -13.30 -18.98 -2.40
CA GLY A 365 -12.60 -20.26 -2.26
C GLY A 365 -13.49 -21.47 -1.93
N GLY A 366 -14.64 -21.25 -1.29
CA GLY A 366 -15.56 -22.29 -0.83
C GLY A 366 -17.04 -21.98 -1.08
N ILE A 367 -17.33 -21.12 -2.06
CA ILE A 367 -18.68 -20.58 -2.26
C ILE A 367 -19.13 -20.86 -3.71
N VAL A 368 -20.36 -21.37 -3.85
CA VAL A 368 -21.10 -21.45 -5.12
C VAL A 368 -22.42 -20.69 -4.97
N GLN A 369 -22.93 -20.12 -6.05
CA GLN A 369 -24.20 -19.38 -6.03
C GLN A 369 -25.37 -20.24 -6.53
N CYS A 370 -26.55 -20.00 -5.96
CA CYS A 370 -27.85 -20.49 -6.43
C CYS A 370 -28.87 -19.36 -6.36
N GLY A 371 -29.50 -18.97 -7.47
CA GLY A 371 -30.38 -17.80 -7.46
C GLY A 371 -29.62 -16.53 -7.05
N SER A 372 -30.01 -15.84 -5.97
CA SER A 372 -29.26 -14.69 -5.41
C SER A 372 -28.30 -15.08 -4.28
N ASP A 373 -28.30 -16.36 -3.92
CA ASP A 373 -27.90 -16.87 -2.63
C ASP A 373 -26.58 -17.61 -2.71
N ASP A 374 -25.76 -17.50 -1.66
CA ASP A 374 -24.50 -18.22 -1.56
C ASP A 374 -24.72 -19.56 -0.83
N ILE A 375 -24.04 -20.59 -1.33
CA ILE A 375 -23.98 -21.94 -0.77
C ILE A 375 -22.52 -22.25 -0.48
N LEU A 376 -22.24 -22.63 0.76
CA LEU A 376 -20.95 -23.13 1.18
C LEU A 376 -20.73 -24.55 0.65
N LEU A 377 -19.64 -24.75 -0.08
CA LEU A 377 -19.24 -26.07 -0.53
C LEU A 377 -18.99 -26.97 0.69
N ALA A 378 -19.54 -28.19 0.66
CA ALA A 378 -19.52 -29.15 1.77
C ALA A 378 -20.29 -28.75 3.05
N SER A 379 -21.14 -27.71 3.00
CA SER A 379 -22.09 -27.44 4.07
C SER A 379 -23.30 -28.38 3.99
N TYR A 380 -23.69 -28.92 5.13
CA TYR A 380 -24.93 -29.69 5.25
C TYR A 380 -26.14 -28.74 5.41
N GLY A 381 -27.32 -29.17 4.99
CA GLY A 381 -28.58 -28.45 5.27
C GLY A 381 -29.03 -27.43 4.23
N SER A 382 -28.35 -27.30 3.09
CA SER A 382 -28.81 -26.45 1.98
C SER A 382 -28.56 -27.08 0.62
N ALA A 383 -29.37 -26.73 -0.38
CA ALA A 383 -29.22 -27.19 -1.75
C ALA A 383 -29.70 -26.13 -2.76
N CYS A 384 -29.31 -26.31 -4.01
CA CYS A 384 -29.88 -25.58 -5.13
C CYS A 384 -30.85 -26.50 -5.88
N VAL A 385 -32.13 -26.14 -5.93
CA VAL A 385 -33.15 -26.90 -6.66
C VAL A 385 -33.67 -26.03 -7.80
N ASN A 386 -33.34 -26.39 -9.04
CA ASN A 386 -33.74 -25.65 -10.26
C ASN A 386 -33.44 -24.13 -10.17
N GLY A 387 -32.26 -23.78 -9.66
CA GLY A 387 -31.79 -22.40 -9.53
C GLY A 387 -32.39 -21.64 -8.33
N LYS A 388 -33.13 -22.33 -7.46
CA LYS A 388 -33.67 -21.77 -6.22
C LYS A 388 -32.96 -22.39 -5.02
N TYR A 389 -32.49 -21.54 -4.11
CA TYR A 389 -31.92 -22.02 -2.86
C TYR A 389 -33.02 -22.65 -1.99
N VAL A 390 -32.70 -23.77 -1.37
CA VAL A 390 -33.56 -24.45 -0.40
C VAL A 390 -32.77 -24.75 0.87
N ASP A 391 -33.28 -24.30 2.01
CA ASP A 391 -32.81 -24.65 3.36
C ASP A 391 -33.60 -25.85 3.89
N PHE A 392 -32.92 -26.80 4.52
CA PHE A 392 -33.49 -27.97 5.17
C PHE A 392 -32.74 -28.33 6.46
N ILE A 393 -32.02 -27.38 7.07
CA ILE A 393 -31.40 -27.60 8.38
C ILE A 393 -32.48 -28.01 9.39
N GLY A 394 -32.31 -29.18 10.00
CA GLY A 394 -33.21 -29.70 11.03
C GLY A 394 -34.51 -30.33 10.51
N ASP A 395 -34.67 -30.46 9.20
CA ASP A 395 -35.87 -31.04 8.58
C ASP A 395 -35.51 -32.29 7.78
N SER A 396 -35.71 -33.47 8.40
CA SER A 396 -35.34 -34.76 7.82
C SER A 396 -36.26 -35.20 6.67
N GLU A 397 -37.53 -34.78 6.68
CA GLU A 397 -38.47 -35.10 5.60
C GLU A 397 -38.10 -34.32 4.34
N LYS A 398 -37.80 -33.03 4.51
CA LYS A 398 -37.35 -32.16 3.43
C LYS A 398 -35.98 -32.55 2.88
N LEU A 399 -35.10 -33.08 3.71
CA LEU A 399 -33.84 -33.67 3.27
C LEU A 399 -34.08 -34.83 2.31
N ASP A 400 -35.00 -35.75 2.64
CA ASP A 400 -35.30 -36.91 1.81
C ASP A 400 -35.92 -36.48 0.47
N GLU A 401 -36.86 -35.53 0.51
CA GLU A 401 -37.45 -34.92 -0.68
C GLU A 401 -36.37 -34.33 -1.60
N ILE A 402 -35.50 -33.46 -1.08
CA ILE A 402 -34.45 -32.79 -1.85
C ILE A 402 -33.42 -33.79 -2.37
N THR A 403 -33.10 -34.83 -1.61
CA THR A 403 -32.11 -35.84 -2.02
C THR A 403 -32.56 -36.59 -3.27
N HIS A 404 -33.87 -36.76 -3.44
CA HIS A 404 -34.46 -37.42 -4.60
C HIS A 404 -35.03 -36.44 -5.66
N ASP A 405 -34.95 -35.13 -5.43
CA ASP A 405 -35.42 -34.11 -6.37
C ASP A 405 -34.49 -34.06 -7.62
N PRO A 406 -35.01 -34.28 -8.84
CA PRO A 406 -34.22 -34.24 -10.07
C PRO A 406 -33.63 -32.85 -10.38
N GLY A 407 -34.16 -31.81 -9.75
CA GLY A 407 -33.68 -30.44 -9.78
C GLY A 407 -32.54 -30.15 -8.81
N LYS A 408 -32.16 -31.08 -7.94
CA LYS A 408 -31.02 -30.92 -7.03
C LYS A 408 -29.74 -30.64 -7.81
N ASP A 409 -28.97 -29.68 -7.31
CA ASP A 409 -27.72 -29.17 -7.89
C ASP A 409 -27.88 -28.64 -9.33
N VAL A 410 -29.10 -28.26 -9.72
CA VAL A 410 -29.40 -27.58 -10.98
C VAL A 410 -29.48 -26.08 -10.76
N GLY A 411 -28.81 -25.31 -11.61
CA GLY A 411 -28.82 -23.84 -11.56
C GLY A 411 -27.71 -23.22 -10.69
N LEU A 412 -26.76 -24.04 -10.24
CA LEU A 412 -25.55 -23.58 -9.57
C LEU A 412 -24.62 -22.81 -10.51
N TYR A 413 -23.94 -21.80 -10.00
CA TYR A 413 -22.95 -21.04 -10.76
C TYR A 413 -21.86 -20.43 -9.87
N TYR A 414 -20.70 -20.15 -10.45
CA TYR A 414 -19.68 -19.31 -9.84
C TYR A 414 -19.74 -17.90 -10.39
N THR A 415 -19.36 -16.93 -9.58
CA THR A 415 -19.16 -15.53 -9.97
C THR A 415 -17.74 -15.09 -9.68
N MET A 416 -17.24 -14.17 -10.50
CA MET A 416 -15.95 -13.54 -10.29
C MET A 416 -16.01 -12.64 -9.05
N GLN A 417 -15.30 -13.04 -8.01
CA GLN A 417 -15.17 -12.30 -6.75
C GLN A 417 -13.88 -11.47 -6.73
N ASP A 418 -13.69 -10.69 -5.67
CA ASP A 418 -12.46 -9.94 -5.45
C ASP A 418 -11.24 -10.86 -5.46
N PHE A 419 -10.20 -10.39 -6.13
CA PHE A 419 -8.98 -11.14 -6.35
C PHE A 419 -7.83 -10.16 -6.47
N MET A 420 -6.83 -10.35 -5.64
CA MET A 420 -5.67 -9.51 -5.53
C MET A 420 -4.40 -10.33 -5.72
N VAL A 421 -3.40 -9.71 -6.32
CA VAL A 421 -2.05 -10.29 -6.44
C VAL A 421 -1.10 -9.38 -5.69
N VAL A 422 -0.41 -9.94 -4.71
CA VAL A 422 0.63 -9.27 -3.95
C VAL A 422 1.98 -9.55 -4.61
N VAL A 423 2.73 -8.48 -4.89
CA VAL A 423 4.06 -8.54 -5.49
C VAL A 423 5.07 -7.92 -4.51
N PRO A 424 5.84 -8.75 -3.78
CA PRO A 424 6.88 -8.27 -2.87
C PRO A 424 8.07 -7.62 -3.58
N VAL A 425 8.86 -6.84 -2.83
CA VAL A 425 10.18 -6.37 -3.29
C VAL A 425 11.06 -7.59 -3.57
N GLY A 426 11.70 -7.59 -4.74
CA GLY A 426 12.56 -8.69 -5.19
C GLY A 426 11.83 -9.84 -5.89
N ALA A 427 10.50 -9.81 -5.99
CA ALA A 427 9.75 -10.81 -6.77
C ALA A 427 10.29 -10.93 -8.20
N LYS A 428 10.26 -12.14 -8.76
CA LYS A 428 10.69 -12.40 -10.15
C LYS A 428 9.64 -11.87 -11.13
N PHE A 429 9.50 -10.55 -11.19
CA PHE A 429 8.40 -9.86 -11.89
C PHE A 429 8.37 -10.21 -13.37
N ASP A 430 9.51 -10.16 -14.07
CA ASP A 430 9.54 -10.46 -15.51
C ASP A 430 9.18 -11.93 -15.79
N LYS A 431 9.51 -12.86 -14.87
CA LYS A 431 9.06 -14.26 -14.94
C LYS A 431 7.55 -14.36 -14.75
N LEU A 432 6.98 -13.63 -13.78
CA LEU A 432 5.55 -13.60 -13.54
C LEU A 432 4.77 -13.07 -14.77
N ILE A 433 5.22 -11.97 -15.37
CA ILE A 433 4.64 -11.42 -16.61
C ILE A 433 4.67 -12.42 -17.76
N ASN A 434 5.84 -13.05 -17.98
CA ASN A 434 6.02 -13.96 -19.10
C ASN A 434 5.40 -15.36 -18.86
N SER A 435 4.83 -15.61 -17.69
CA SER A 435 4.20 -16.90 -17.35
C SER A 435 2.80 -17.10 -17.92
N GLY A 436 2.24 -16.06 -18.58
CA GLY A 436 0.84 -16.04 -19.04
C GLY A 436 -0.18 -15.81 -17.92
N TYR A 437 0.26 -15.42 -16.72
CA TYR A 437 -0.63 -15.14 -15.58
C TYR A 437 -1.52 -13.91 -15.82
N PHE A 438 -1.02 -12.92 -16.57
CA PHE A 438 -1.72 -11.67 -16.86
C PHE A 438 -2.19 -11.58 -18.31
N VAL A 439 -3.31 -10.88 -18.53
CA VAL A 439 -3.75 -10.46 -19.86
C VAL A 439 -3.01 -9.19 -20.27
N GLY A 440 -2.13 -9.31 -21.26
CA GLY A 440 -1.34 -8.19 -21.77
C GLY A 440 -0.02 -7.98 -21.01
N LYS A 441 0.56 -6.78 -21.16
CA LYS A 441 1.84 -6.40 -20.55
C LYS A 441 1.74 -4.97 -19.97
N PRO A 442 2.58 -4.61 -18.99
CA PRO A 442 2.73 -3.23 -18.53
C PRO A 442 2.96 -2.27 -19.70
N THR A 443 2.35 -1.08 -19.65
CA THR A 443 2.81 0.06 -20.43
C THR A 443 3.94 0.75 -19.68
N ASP A 444 3.68 1.05 -18.40
CA ASP A 444 4.65 1.60 -17.46
C ASP A 444 4.94 0.57 -16.37
N LYS A 445 6.22 0.20 -16.23
CA LYS A 445 6.65 -0.82 -15.25
C LYS A 445 6.42 -0.30 -13.83
N PRO A 446 5.75 -1.06 -12.94
CA PRO A 446 5.61 -0.69 -11.53
C PRO A 446 6.95 -0.46 -10.83
N ASP A 447 6.95 0.37 -9.78
CA ASP A 447 8.09 0.59 -8.89
C ASP A 447 8.34 -0.66 -8.02
N LEU A 448 9.25 -1.51 -8.50
CA LEU A 448 9.62 -2.76 -7.83
C LEU A 448 10.44 -2.57 -6.54
N LYS A 449 10.73 -1.33 -6.12
CA LYS A 449 11.40 -1.04 -4.84
C LYS A 449 10.44 -0.99 -3.66
N ARG A 450 9.14 -1.09 -3.92
CA ARG A 450 8.06 -1.10 -2.94
C ARG A 450 7.17 -2.32 -3.22
N PRO A 451 6.69 -3.02 -2.18
CA PRO A 451 5.69 -4.05 -2.39
C PRO A 451 4.41 -3.39 -2.87
N PHE A 452 3.68 -4.06 -3.75
CA PHE A 452 2.41 -3.57 -4.27
C PHE A 452 1.38 -4.68 -4.44
N ILE A 453 0.12 -4.27 -4.48
CA ILE A 453 -1.02 -5.12 -4.76
C ILE A 453 -1.67 -4.68 -6.06
N LEU A 454 -2.13 -5.65 -6.85
CA LEU A 454 -3.01 -5.44 -7.99
C LEU A 454 -4.39 -5.96 -7.61
N ARG A 455 -5.46 -5.25 -7.97
CA ARG A 455 -6.84 -5.74 -7.82
C ARG A 455 -7.44 -6.06 -9.19
N ARG A 456 -7.99 -7.26 -9.33
CA ARG A 456 -8.65 -7.72 -10.55
C ARG A 456 -9.83 -6.79 -10.87
N ASN A 457 -9.98 -6.41 -12.14
CA ASN A 457 -11.11 -5.61 -12.59
C ASN A 457 -12.09 -6.46 -13.43
N PRO A 458 -13.26 -6.87 -12.86
CA PRO A 458 -14.25 -7.69 -13.57
C PRO A 458 -14.75 -7.08 -14.88
N LYS A 459 -14.71 -5.74 -15.03
CA LYS A 459 -15.16 -5.04 -16.26
C LYS A 459 -14.29 -5.34 -17.48
N LEU A 460 -13.11 -5.93 -17.29
CA LEU A 460 -12.18 -6.29 -18.36
C LEU A 460 -12.39 -7.71 -18.90
N TYR A 461 -13.41 -8.42 -18.42
CA TYR A 461 -13.70 -9.81 -18.80
C TYR A 461 -15.00 -9.90 -19.58
N LYS A 462 -15.03 -10.81 -20.56
CA LYS A 462 -16.24 -11.13 -21.33
C LYS A 462 -17.24 -11.95 -20.51
N GLU A 463 -16.74 -12.77 -19.60
CA GLU A 463 -17.54 -13.68 -18.75
C GLU A 463 -17.06 -13.54 -17.31
N THR A 464 -17.98 -13.19 -16.40
CA THR A 464 -17.75 -13.08 -14.96
C THR A 464 -18.62 -14.04 -14.16
N ARG A 465 -19.35 -14.92 -14.84
CA ARG A 465 -20.21 -15.95 -14.28
C ARG A 465 -20.01 -17.26 -15.03
N LYS A 466 -19.82 -18.37 -14.31
CA LYS A 466 -19.74 -19.72 -14.88
C LYS A 466 -20.83 -20.60 -14.31
N ASN A 467 -21.78 -21.03 -15.15
CA ASN A 467 -22.78 -22.01 -14.74
C ASN A 467 -22.17 -23.41 -14.62
N LEU A 468 -22.60 -24.16 -13.60
CA LEU A 468 -22.29 -25.58 -13.43
C LEU A 468 -23.26 -26.43 -14.25
N PRO A 469 -22.86 -27.65 -14.66
CA PRO A 469 -23.78 -28.61 -15.25
C PRO A 469 -24.87 -29.05 -14.25
N ALA A 470 -25.98 -29.56 -14.77
CA ALA A 470 -27.04 -30.16 -13.96
C ALA A 470 -26.50 -31.34 -13.14
N GLY A 471 -26.96 -31.47 -11.89
CA GLY A 471 -26.44 -32.46 -10.93
C GLY A 471 -25.10 -32.08 -10.29
N GLY A 472 -24.62 -30.85 -10.52
CA GLY A 472 -23.33 -30.38 -10.00
C GLY A 472 -22.14 -31.16 -10.57
N GLY A 473 -21.10 -31.34 -9.76
CA GLY A 473 -20.00 -32.28 -10.06
C GLY A 473 -18.74 -31.68 -10.70
N ASN A 474 -18.81 -30.49 -11.31
CA ASN A 474 -17.62 -29.73 -11.70
C ASN A 474 -17.37 -28.56 -10.73
N TRP A 475 -17.01 -28.89 -9.49
CA TRP A 475 -16.77 -27.95 -8.38
C TRP A 475 -15.46 -27.14 -8.52
N VAL A 476 -15.07 -26.86 -9.75
CA VAL A 476 -13.86 -26.11 -10.09
C VAL A 476 -14.27 -24.69 -10.41
N ASN A 477 -14.02 -23.78 -9.47
CA ASN A 477 -14.24 -22.36 -9.70
C ASN A 477 -13.14 -21.82 -10.64
N PRO A 478 -13.48 -21.40 -11.89
CA PRO A 478 -12.48 -20.95 -12.86
C PRO A 478 -11.87 -19.60 -12.50
N PHE A 479 -12.46 -18.87 -11.54
CA PHE A 479 -12.03 -17.53 -11.16
C PHE A 479 -10.98 -17.53 -10.05
N ILE A 480 -10.57 -18.70 -9.53
CA ILE A 480 -9.55 -18.87 -8.50
C ILE A 480 -8.60 -20.04 -8.84
N PRO A 481 -7.37 -20.08 -8.31
CA PRO A 481 -6.49 -21.25 -8.47
C PRO A 481 -7.02 -22.48 -7.72
N SER A 482 -6.74 -23.66 -8.27
CA SER A 482 -7.11 -24.96 -7.69
C SER A 482 -6.14 -26.06 -8.11
N GLU A 483 -6.32 -27.31 -7.70
CA GLU A 483 -5.52 -28.44 -8.24
C GLU A 483 -5.64 -28.60 -9.77
N LYS A 484 -6.77 -28.20 -10.37
CA LYS A 484 -7.03 -28.41 -11.81
C LYS A 484 -6.36 -27.37 -12.70
N GLY A 485 -6.10 -26.17 -12.20
CA GLY A 485 -5.48 -25.12 -12.99
C GLY A 485 -5.37 -23.80 -12.24
N ARG A 486 -4.73 -22.83 -12.90
CA ARG A 486 -4.75 -21.43 -12.47
C ARG A 486 -6.14 -20.84 -12.68
N ALA A 487 -6.42 -19.74 -11.98
CA ALA A 487 -7.56 -18.89 -12.31
C ALA A 487 -7.49 -18.41 -13.78
N VAL A 488 -8.62 -17.95 -14.32
CA VAL A 488 -8.62 -17.15 -15.56
C VAL A 488 -7.55 -16.06 -15.49
N PRO A 489 -6.82 -15.78 -16.58
CA PRO A 489 -5.72 -14.82 -16.58
C PRO A 489 -6.12 -13.47 -15.97
N PHE A 490 -5.26 -12.96 -15.08
CA PHE A 490 -5.53 -11.74 -14.32
C PHE A 490 -5.50 -10.51 -15.24
N SER A 491 -6.46 -9.62 -15.02
CA SER A 491 -6.62 -8.36 -15.74
C SER A 491 -7.06 -7.27 -14.76
N PRO A 492 -6.46 -6.06 -14.82
CA PRO A 492 -5.50 -5.59 -15.83
C PRO A 492 -4.08 -6.17 -15.67
N ALA A 493 -3.25 -6.04 -16.71
CA ALA A 493 -1.81 -6.24 -16.57
C ALA A 493 -1.24 -5.30 -15.49
N PRO A 494 -0.18 -5.70 -14.76
CA PRO A 494 0.43 -4.84 -13.75
C PRO A 494 1.06 -3.63 -14.41
N ASP A 495 0.56 -2.46 -14.06
CA ASP A 495 1.04 -1.18 -14.56
C ASP A 495 1.24 -0.24 -13.38
N ASP A 496 2.20 0.67 -13.47
CA ASP A 496 2.46 1.66 -12.44
C ASP A 496 1.22 2.50 -12.09
N SER A 497 0.30 2.68 -13.06
CA SER A 497 -0.96 3.40 -12.85
C SER A 497 -2.00 2.64 -12.01
N ASN A 498 -1.90 1.30 -11.93
CA ASN A 498 -2.87 0.43 -11.25
C ASN A 498 -2.28 -0.38 -10.08
N ALA A 499 -0.97 -0.25 -9.84
CA ALA A 499 -0.30 -0.82 -8.69
C ALA A 499 -0.62 -0.02 -7.42
N TYR A 500 -1.19 -0.69 -6.42
CA TYR A 500 -1.43 -0.14 -5.10
C TYR A 500 -0.20 -0.41 -4.23
N TYR A 501 0.66 0.57 -4.04
CA TYR A 501 1.88 0.44 -3.25
C TYR A 501 1.60 0.49 -1.76
N LEU A 502 2.29 -0.33 -0.97
CA LEU A 502 2.19 -0.29 0.48
C LEU A 502 2.49 1.12 1.00
N VAL A 503 1.58 1.64 1.82
CA VAL A 503 1.81 2.85 2.62
C VAL A 503 2.35 2.38 3.97
N GLU A 504 3.58 2.77 4.26
CA GLU A 504 4.29 2.43 5.50
C GLU A 504 3.77 3.29 6.66
N GLU A 505 2.50 3.08 7.01
CA GLU A 505 1.77 3.81 8.05
C GLU A 505 1.22 2.79 9.06
N PRO A 506 1.98 2.52 10.14
CA PRO A 506 1.63 1.48 11.12
C PRO A 506 0.58 1.94 12.16
N PHE A 507 -0.02 3.11 11.98
CA PHE A 507 -0.86 3.78 12.97
C PHE A 507 -2.32 3.77 12.52
N ASP A 508 -3.22 3.41 13.43
CA ASP A 508 -4.65 3.65 13.23
C ASP A 508 -5.06 4.99 13.86
N TRP A 509 -4.93 6.06 13.08
CA TRP A 509 -5.33 7.41 13.51
C TRP A 509 -6.84 7.58 13.73
N SER A 510 -7.65 6.63 13.27
CA SER A 510 -9.11 6.67 13.47
C SER A 510 -9.50 6.12 14.85
N ALA A 511 -8.71 5.20 15.40
CA ALA A 511 -8.89 4.63 16.72
C ALA A 511 -8.31 5.52 17.85
N ILE A 512 -7.44 6.47 17.51
CA ILE A 512 -6.80 7.36 18.49
C ILE A 512 -7.55 8.71 18.52
N PRO A 513 -8.06 9.16 19.68
CA PRO A 513 -8.70 10.47 19.79
C PRO A 513 -7.72 11.59 19.49
N GLY A 514 -8.12 12.49 18.58
CA GLY A 514 -7.32 13.65 18.18
C GLY A 514 -7.93 14.98 18.61
N GLU A 515 -7.11 15.88 19.13
CA GLU A 515 -7.47 17.28 19.40
C GLU A 515 -6.90 18.23 18.35
N SER A 516 -7.59 19.33 18.04
CA SER A 516 -7.11 20.31 17.06
C SER A 516 -6.03 21.20 17.66
N LEU A 517 -4.99 21.52 16.89
CA LEU A 517 -3.76 22.17 17.36
C LEU A 517 -3.51 23.60 16.85
#